data_AF-A0ABD1SJ68-F1
#
_entry.id   AF-A0ABD1SJ68-F1
#
_cell.length_a   1.000
_cell.length_b   1.000
_cell.length_c   1.000
_cell.angle_alpha   90.00
_cell.angle_beta   90.00
_cell.angle_gamma   90.00
#
_symmetry.space_group_name_H-M   'P 1'
#
loop_
_entity.id
_entity.type
_entity.pdbx_description
1 polymer ?
#
loop_
_entity_poly.entity_id
_entity_poly.type
_entity_poly.pdbx_seq_one_letter_code
_entity_poly.pdbx_strand_id
1 'polypeptide(L)'
;MEQGSLRNILVRLFLLCISVITLRFAIVVTLRGESCDLGDFCFFSLPENLNVVTGVGKLTKSSSAIIATAGKLTLPDVWGTEDFQKAARFYLSIFQDLISDGYLRPQSKVLCLETSAGPDVFALKEIGIQDSIGISKKSSKPLVISGQGYKQPFGDETFDIIFSGGGMMEKSVKLGDFVAEIARTLKPEGLLVVHTGSKDTYSFNSFLDLFNCCKLVKTRNIDGFDSKMPFIREIVMKKVIRDGNIEHITGHGVEKLGGNAVRKCFVPGYKRQLIQKAEHLIEEEPQKPWITLKRNVKNMKYLPSMADISFKQRYIYIDVGARSYGSSIVSWFKKQYPKQNKTFDIYAIEADKTFHEQYKYKKGVTLLPYAAWVRNETLFFEINQEPSHKKLEKGRGMGRIQPFQSLGSYSSSSSGDVDKIQGFDFAEWLKSTVSKRDYVVMKMDVEGTEFDLIPRLFETGAICLIDEIFLECHYNRWQKCCPGERTTKYQKTYKQCFRLFTSLRESGVLVHQWW
;
A
#
# COMPACT_ATOMS: atom_id res chain seq x y z
N MET A 1 3.44 -55.58 31.78
CA MET A 1 2.80 -54.52 32.59
C MET A 1 3.52 -53.20 32.31
N GLU A 2 2.85 -52.07 32.48
CA GLU A 2 3.40 -50.68 32.43
C GLU A 2 3.41 -49.87 31.12
N GLN A 3 2.34 -49.90 30.31
CA GLN A 3 2.03 -48.74 29.43
C GLN A 3 0.81 -47.92 29.90
N GLY A 4 -0.03 -48.46 30.80
CA GLY A 4 -1.18 -47.73 31.37
C GLY A 4 -0.82 -46.73 32.48
N SER A 5 0.33 -46.91 33.14
CA SER A 5 0.72 -46.13 34.33
C SER A 5 1.18 -44.71 33.98
N LEU A 6 2.07 -44.56 32.99
CA LEU A 6 2.59 -43.27 32.54
C LEU A 6 1.53 -42.34 31.95
N ARG A 7 0.58 -42.90 31.17
CA ARG A 7 -0.53 -42.10 30.62
C ARG A 7 -1.45 -41.57 31.71
N ASN A 8 -1.75 -42.37 32.73
CA ASN A 8 -2.56 -41.93 33.86
C ASN A 8 -1.84 -40.88 34.72
N ILE A 9 -0.52 -40.98 34.88
CA ILE A 9 0.28 -39.98 35.59
C ILE A 9 0.30 -38.65 34.81
N LEU A 10 0.51 -38.69 33.50
CA LEU A 10 0.50 -37.50 32.65
C LEU A 10 -0.87 -36.82 32.63
N VAL A 11 -1.96 -37.59 32.57
CA VAL A 11 -3.33 -37.05 32.64
C VAL A 11 -3.59 -36.41 34.00
N ARG A 12 -3.14 -37.02 35.10
CA ARG A 12 -3.28 -36.43 36.45
C ARG A 12 -2.47 -35.14 36.61
N LEU A 13 -1.24 -35.09 36.08
CA LEU A 13 -0.42 -33.88 36.07
C LEU A 13 -1.07 -32.77 35.25
N PHE A 14 -1.63 -33.10 34.09
CA PHE A 14 -2.32 -32.14 33.24
C PHE A 14 -3.58 -31.58 33.91
N LEU A 15 -4.39 -32.44 34.53
CA LEU A 15 -5.57 -32.02 35.29
C LEU A 15 -5.21 -31.16 36.51
N LEU A 16 -4.08 -31.43 37.15
CA LEU A 16 -3.59 -30.64 38.29
C LEU A 16 -3.05 -29.28 37.84
N CYS A 17 -2.41 -29.19 36.66
CA CYS A 17 -2.02 -27.90 36.08
C CYS A 17 -3.24 -27.05 35.71
N ILE A 18 -4.26 -27.66 35.11
CA ILE A 18 -5.52 -26.98 34.79
C ILE A 18 -6.17 -26.47 36.07
N SER A 19 -6.30 -27.31 37.11
CA SER A 19 -6.97 -26.89 38.35
C SER A 19 -6.26 -25.72 39.05
N VAL A 20 -4.92 -25.68 39.02
CA VAL A 20 -4.14 -24.55 39.54
C VAL A 20 -4.38 -23.26 38.73
N ILE A 21 -4.48 -23.35 37.41
CA ILE A 21 -4.77 -22.19 36.55
C ILE A 21 -6.19 -21.69 36.81
N THR A 22 -7.18 -22.58 36.89
CA THR A 22 -8.57 -22.20 37.15
C THR A 22 -8.74 -21.59 38.53
N LEU A 23 -8.05 -22.12 39.55
CA LEU A 23 -8.09 -21.56 40.90
C LEU A 23 -7.42 -20.17 40.97
N ARG A 24 -6.26 -19.99 40.30
CA ARG A 24 -5.60 -18.69 40.16
C ARG A 24 -6.51 -17.68 39.46
N PHE A 25 -7.15 -18.09 38.36
CA PHE A 25 -8.10 -17.24 37.64
C PHE A 25 -9.29 -16.85 38.52
N ALA A 26 -9.88 -17.81 39.24
CA ALA A 26 -10.98 -17.56 40.16
C ALA A 26 -10.59 -16.59 41.29
N ILE A 27 -9.39 -16.75 41.87
CA ILE A 27 -8.87 -15.84 42.92
C ILE A 27 -8.64 -14.43 42.36
N VAL A 28 -8.10 -14.29 41.15
CA VAL A 28 -7.89 -12.98 40.52
C VAL A 28 -9.23 -12.28 40.23
N VAL A 29 -10.21 -13.02 39.70
CA VAL A 29 -11.55 -12.49 39.41
C VAL A 29 -12.29 -12.09 40.68
N THR A 30 -12.18 -12.89 41.76
CA THR A 30 -12.87 -12.61 43.03
C THR A 30 -12.21 -11.49 43.85
N LEU A 31 -10.89 -11.31 43.78
CA LEU A 31 -10.19 -10.26 44.55
C LEU A 31 -10.06 -8.92 43.80
N ARG A 32 -10.05 -8.91 42.46
CA ARG A 32 -9.84 -7.67 41.67
C ARG A 32 -11.06 -7.15 40.92
N GLY A 33 -12.21 -7.82 40.99
CA GLY A 33 -13.52 -7.27 40.68
C GLY A 33 -13.56 -6.26 39.52
N GLU A 34 -13.13 -6.65 38.32
CA GLU A 34 -13.50 -6.02 37.04
C GLU A 34 -13.05 -6.90 35.85
N SER A 35 -13.82 -6.87 34.77
CA SER A 35 -13.73 -7.78 33.61
C SER A 35 -12.44 -7.58 32.80
N CYS A 36 -11.62 -8.62 32.70
CA CYS A 36 -10.48 -8.66 31.77
C CYS A 36 -10.98 -8.87 30.33
N ASP A 37 -11.00 -7.81 29.52
CA ASP A 37 -11.12 -7.93 28.06
C ASP A 37 -9.76 -8.27 27.44
N LEU A 38 -9.80 -9.24 26.51
CA LEU A 38 -8.66 -9.86 25.85
C LEU A 38 -7.77 -8.85 25.11
N GLY A 39 -6.59 -8.58 25.67
CA GLY A 39 -5.55 -7.81 24.99
C GLY A 39 -4.36 -7.38 25.84
N ASP A 40 -3.91 -8.18 26.81
CA ASP A 40 -2.50 -8.32 27.21
C ASP A 40 -2.37 -9.35 28.35
N PHE A 41 -1.36 -10.20 28.26
CA PHE A 41 -1.15 -11.38 29.11
C PHE A 41 -1.04 -11.04 30.61
N CYS A 42 -1.96 -11.56 31.45
CA CYS A 42 -1.93 -11.45 32.91
C CYS A 42 -0.91 -12.37 33.63
N PHE A 43 0.24 -12.69 33.03
CA PHE A 43 1.11 -13.77 33.56
C PHE A 43 2.51 -13.39 34.03
N PHE A 44 2.91 -12.11 34.05
CA PHE A 44 4.21 -11.75 34.63
C PHE A 44 4.14 -10.44 35.45
N SER A 45 4.09 -10.60 36.76
CA SER A 45 4.48 -9.54 37.71
C SER A 45 5.99 -9.57 37.86
N LEU A 46 6.67 -8.44 37.60
CA LEU A 46 8.05 -8.21 38.04
C LEU A 46 8.12 -8.26 39.58
N PRO A 47 9.15 -8.86 40.20
CA PRO A 47 9.21 -8.99 41.65
C PRO A 47 9.52 -7.65 42.32
N GLU A 48 8.70 -7.34 43.33
CA GLU A 48 8.93 -6.28 44.30
C GLU A 48 10.20 -6.56 45.09
N ASN A 49 11.20 -5.68 44.98
CA ASN A 49 12.13 -5.41 46.07
C ASN A 49 12.13 -3.91 46.31
N LEU A 50 11.12 -3.48 47.08
CA LEU A 50 11.06 -2.17 47.70
C LEU A 50 11.52 -2.34 49.16
N ASN A 51 12.72 -1.86 49.49
CA ASN A 51 13.07 -1.57 50.88
C ASN A 51 12.64 -0.13 51.17
N VAL A 52 11.60 -0.03 51.99
CA VAL A 52 11.11 1.20 52.63
C VAL A 52 12.10 1.61 53.71
N VAL A 53 12.57 2.87 53.67
CA VAL A 53 12.99 3.59 54.87
C VAL A 53 12.32 4.95 54.87
N THR A 54 11.45 5.13 55.85
CA THR A 54 10.83 6.37 56.28
C THR A 54 11.88 7.28 56.93
N GLY A 55 11.89 8.56 56.56
CA GLY A 55 12.80 9.55 57.15
C GLY A 55 12.29 10.97 56.98
N VAL A 56 11.64 11.49 58.01
CA VAL A 56 11.31 12.91 58.18
C VAL A 56 12.60 13.71 58.27
N GLY A 57 12.79 14.69 57.38
CA GLY A 57 13.99 15.54 57.33
C GLY A 57 13.71 16.90 56.70
N LYS A 58 13.64 17.91 57.56
CA LYS A 58 13.38 19.34 57.36
C LYS A 58 14.53 20.05 56.62
N LEU A 59 14.25 20.89 55.60
CA LEU A 59 15.07 22.02 55.12
C LEU A 59 14.23 22.91 54.15
N THR A 60 13.55 23.95 54.65
CA THR A 60 13.88 25.40 54.52
C THR A 60 13.83 26.03 53.12
N LYS A 61 12.74 26.79 52.90
CA LYS A 61 12.57 28.09 52.22
C LYS A 61 13.52 28.49 51.06
N SER A 62 12.91 28.82 49.91
CA SER A 62 12.74 30.23 49.53
C SER A 62 11.60 30.43 48.52
N SER A 63 10.86 31.51 48.77
CA SER A 63 9.63 31.91 48.11
C SER A 63 9.91 32.73 46.85
N SER A 64 9.00 32.63 45.87
CA SER A 64 8.52 33.79 45.10
C SER A 64 7.12 33.46 44.61
N ALA A 65 6.14 34.07 45.26
CA ALA A 65 4.74 33.97 44.91
C ALA A 65 4.43 34.91 43.73
N ILE A 66 3.77 34.39 42.70
CA ILE A 66 2.93 35.18 41.81
C ILE A 66 1.51 34.62 41.97
N ILE A 67 0.61 35.50 42.43
CA ILE A 67 -0.81 35.24 42.59
C ILE A 67 -1.43 35.23 41.18
N ALA A 68 -1.96 34.09 40.77
CA ALA A 68 -2.94 34.00 39.71
C ALA A 68 -4.09 33.09 40.18
N THR A 69 -5.16 33.73 40.61
CA THR A 69 -6.48 33.12 40.75
C THR A 69 -7.03 32.79 39.36
N ALA A 70 -6.96 31.54 38.95
CA ALA A 70 -7.78 30.95 37.89
C ALA A 70 -7.96 29.46 38.20
N GLY A 71 -9.18 28.95 38.03
CA GLY A 71 -9.58 27.60 38.40
C GLY A 71 -8.57 26.54 37.98
N LYS A 72 -8.10 25.76 38.96
CA LYS A 72 -7.16 24.66 38.79
C LYS A 72 -7.86 23.53 38.03
N LEU A 73 -7.89 23.63 36.71
CA LEU A 73 -7.97 22.45 35.85
C LEU A 73 -6.81 21.56 36.31
N THR A 74 -7.13 20.43 36.94
CA THR A 74 -6.14 19.39 37.22
C THR A 74 -5.58 18.98 35.86
N LEU A 75 -4.41 19.52 35.50
CA LEU A 75 -3.75 19.20 34.24
C LEU A 75 -3.55 17.67 34.25
N PRO A 76 -3.99 16.95 33.21
CA PRO A 76 -3.72 15.52 33.11
C PRO A 76 -2.22 15.26 33.26
N ASP A 77 -1.84 14.27 34.07
CA ASP A 77 -0.45 13.85 34.35
C ASP A 77 0.41 13.73 33.07
N VAL A 78 -0.24 13.42 31.94
CA VAL A 78 0.34 13.32 30.59
C VAL A 78 1.02 14.60 30.10
N TRP A 79 0.55 15.80 30.48
CA TRP A 79 1.14 17.07 30.03
C TRP A 79 2.47 17.40 30.73
N GLY A 80 2.75 16.74 31.86
CA GLY A 80 4.02 16.88 32.59
C GLY A 80 5.15 16.03 32.00
N THR A 81 4.85 15.14 31.05
CA THR A 81 5.86 14.25 30.47
C THR A 81 6.86 15.01 29.59
N GLU A 82 8.13 14.60 29.63
CA GLU A 82 9.19 15.22 28.83
C GLU A 82 8.86 15.18 27.33
N ASP A 83 8.34 14.05 26.85
CA ASP A 83 7.93 13.86 25.45
C ASP A 83 6.84 14.84 25.02
N PHE A 84 5.81 15.04 25.86
CA PHE A 84 4.74 16.00 25.58
C PHE A 84 5.29 17.42 25.50
N GLN A 85 6.11 17.83 26.48
CA GLN A 85 6.69 19.17 26.51
C GLN A 85 7.63 19.42 25.32
N LYS A 86 8.39 18.41 24.91
CA LYS A 86 9.27 18.49 23.74
C LYS A 86 8.47 18.68 22.46
N ALA A 87 7.41 17.89 22.27
CA ALA A 87 6.51 18.02 21.13
C ALA A 87 5.78 19.37 21.12
N ALA A 88 5.27 19.82 22.27
CA ALA A 88 4.59 21.11 22.40
C ALA A 88 5.51 22.28 22.04
N ARG A 89 6.76 22.29 22.55
CA ARG A 89 7.77 23.30 22.19
C ARG A 89 8.10 23.31 20.69
N PHE A 90 8.20 22.13 20.09
CA PHE A 90 8.40 22.01 18.65
C PHE A 90 7.23 22.64 17.87
N TYR A 91 6.00 22.21 18.14
CA TYR A 91 4.84 22.72 17.44
C TYR A 91 4.59 24.21 17.68
N LEU A 92 4.96 24.73 18.87
CA LEU A 92 4.92 26.17 19.16
C LEU A 92 5.74 26.96 18.13
N SER A 93 6.99 26.54 17.87
CA SER A 93 7.85 27.16 16.87
C SER A 93 7.26 27.07 15.46
N ILE A 94 6.70 25.91 15.09
CA ILE A 94 6.07 25.71 13.79
C ILE A 94 4.91 26.69 13.60
N PHE A 95 4.04 26.82 14.60
CA PHE A 95 2.87 27.68 14.49
C PHE A 95 3.21 29.17 14.54
N GLN A 96 4.28 29.56 15.26
CA GLN A 96 4.83 30.92 15.19
C GLN A 96 5.31 31.26 13.77
N ASP A 97 5.95 30.32 13.07
CA ASP A 97 6.31 30.51 11.67
C ASP A 97 5.07 30.65 10.79
N LEU A 98 4.04 29.82 10.99
CA LEU A 98 2.79 29.92 10.22
C LEU A 98 2.04 31.25 10.47
N ILE A 99 2.14 31.82 11.68
CA ILE A 99 1.63 33.18 11.96
C ILE A 99 2.45 34.20 11.18
N SER A 100 3.77 34.08 11.21
CA SER A 100 4.70 35.01 10.53
C SER A 100 4.53 34.98 9.01
N ASP A 101 4.27 33.81 8.45
CA ASP A 101 3.93 33.62 7.03
C ASP A 101 2.53 34.15 6.66
N GLY A 102 1.69 34.54 7.65
CA GLY A 102 0.33 35.03 7.44
C GLY A 102 -0.71 33.93 7.21
N TYR A 103 -0.36 32.66 7.43
CA TYR A 103 -1.25 31.51 7.27
C TYR A 103 -2.17 31.29 8.46
N LEU A 104 -1.72 31.63 9.67
CA LEU A 104 -2.41 31.38 10.92
C LEU A 104 -2.77 32.71 11.61
N ARG A 105 -4.02 32.83 12.09
CA ARG A 105 -4.56 34.02 12.77
C ARG A 105 -5.21 33.66 14.11
N PRO A 106 -5.29 34.56 15.10
CA PRO A 106 -5.90 34.26 16.41
C PRO A 106 -7.34 33.73 16.35
N GLN A 107 -8.12 34.20 15.36
CA GLN A 107 -9.51 33.78 15.13
C GLN A 107 -9.65 32.50 14.29
N SER A 108 -8.54 31.87 13.89
CA SER A 108 -8.59 30.68 13.02
C SER A 108 -9.18 29.50 13.78
N LYS A 109 -10.05 28.75 13.11
CA LYS A 109 -10.53 27.45 13.59
C LYS A 109 -9.66 26.33 13.06
N VAL A 110 -8.99 25.60 13.96
CA VAL A 110 -7.94 24.63 13.62
C VAL A 110 -8.31 23.21 14.07
N LEU A 111 -8.16 22.25 13.16
CA LEU A 111 -8.27 20.82 13.47
C LEU A 111 -6.89 20.15 13.40
N CYS A 112 -6.48 19.50 14.48
CA CYS A 112 -5.30 18.63 14.50
C CYS A 112 -5.71 17.16 14.33
N LEU A 113 -5.22 16.50 13.29
CA LEU A 113 -5.56 15.12 12.95
C LEU A 113 -4.61 14.11 13.59
N GLU A 114 -5.16 13.00 14.07
CA GLU A 114 -4.43 11.85 14.63
C GLU A 114 -3.45 12.23 15.76
N THR A 115 -3.85 13.19 16.58
CA THR A 115 -3.08 13.65 17.74
C THR A 115 -3.57 12.97 19.01
N SER A 116 -2.73 12.15 19.65
CA SER A 116 -3.15 11.32 20.79
C SER A 116 -3.39 12.15 22.05
N ALA A 117 -2.37 12.85 22.52
CA ALA A 117 -2.41 13.67 23.74
C ALA A 117 -2.66 15.16 23.46
N GLY A 118 -2.57 15.61 22.21
CA GLY A 118 -2.79 16.99 21.81
C GLY A 118 -1.65 17.98 22.04
N PRO A 119 -0.34 17.65 21.96
CA PRO A 119 0.73 18.64 22.16
C PRO A 119 0.70 19.77 21.10
N ASP A 120 0.24 19.47 19.89
CA ASP A 120 -0.03 20.43 18.82
C ASP A 120 -1.22 21.34 19.16
N VAL A 121 -2.33 20.77 19.64
CA VAL A 121 -3.50 21.55 20.10
C VAL A 121 -3.14 22.46 21.28
N PHE A 122 -2.33 21.94 22.20
CA PHE A 122 -1.81 22.71 23.32
C PHE A 122 -1.01 23.91 22.82
N ALA A 123 -0.04 23.69 21.93
CA ALA A 123 0.79 24.74 21.37
C ALA A 123 -0.03 25.83 20.63
N LEU A 124 -1.09 25.47 19.89
CA LEU A 124 -2.00 26.43 19.26
C LEU A 124 -2.72 27.32 20.29
N LYS A 125 -3.18 26.73 21.40
CA LYS A 125 -3.87 27.48 22.46
C LYS A 125 -2.92 28.41 23.20
N GLU A 126 -1.68 27.99 23.43
CA GLU A 126 -0.64 28.82 24.06
C GLU A 126 -0.31 30.09 23.25
N ILE A 127 -0.33 30.02 21.92
CA ILE A 127 -0.12 31.20 21.05
C ILE A 127 -1.42 31.98 20.77
N GLY A 128 -2.50 31.70 21.49
CA GLY A 128 -3.73 32.48 21.46
C GLY A 128 -4.80 32.00 20.46
N ILE A 129 -4.63 30.84 19.81
CA ILE A 129 -5.61 30.30 18.84
C ILE A 129 -6.56 29.37 19.57
N GLN A 130 -7.60 29.96 20.15
CA GLN A 130 -8.46 29.27 21.11
C GLN A 130 -9.37 28.22 20.47
N ASP A 131 -9.86 28.43 19.24
CA ASP A 131 -10.73 27.49 18.52
C ASP A 131 -9.93 26.38 17.82
N SER A 132 -9.12 25.68 18.62
CA SER A 132 -8.29 24.56 18.21
C SER A 132 -8.73 23.28 18.90
N ILE A 133 -8.90 22.20 18.13
CA ILE A 133 -9.28 20.87 18.63
C ILE A 133 -8.52 19.76 17.92
N GLY A 134 -8.17 18.70 18.66
CA GLY A 134 -7.56 17.50 18.13
C GLY A 134 -8.55 16.35 18.01
N ILE A 135 -8.28 15.42 17.09
CA ILE A 135 -8.94 14.11 17.06
C ILE A 135 -7.94 12.96 17.12
N SER A 136 -8.34 11.91 17.82
CA SER A 136 -7.72 10.60 17.71
C SER A 136 -8.69 9.51 18.16
N LYS A 137 -8.35 8.24 17.90
CA LYS A 137 -9.20 7.10 18.26
C LYS A 137 -9.56 7.08 19.76
N LYS A 138 -8.65 7.51 20.63
CA LYS A 138 -8.87 7.61 22.09
C LYS A 138 -8.82 9.08 22.49
N SER A 139 -9.92 9.61 23.00
CA SER A 139 -9.98 11.00 23.45
C SER A 139 -9.00 11.28 24.60
N SER A 140 -8.39 12.47 24.57
CA SER A 140 -7.59 13.05 25.65
C SER A 140 -8.12 14.46 25.92
N LYS A 141 -9.22 14.54 26.68
CA LYS A 141 -9.92 15.80 26.95
C LYS A 141 -9.06 16.72 27.84
N PRO A 142 -9.18 18.07 27.70
CA PRO A 142 -10.07 18.77 26.77
C PRO A 142 -9.52 18.95 25.35
N LEU A 143 -8.25 18.63 25.10
CA LEU A 143 -7.57 18.97 23.85
C LEU A 143 -7.95 18.07 22.67
N VAL A 144 -8.31 16.82 22.95
CA VAL A 144 -8.54 15.80 21.92
C VAL A 144 -9.85 15.07 22.17
N ILE A 145 -10.70 15.04 21.14
CA ILE A 145 -11.95 14.25 21.14
C ILE A 145 -11.77 12.95 20.36
N SER A 146 -12.72 12.04 20.53
CA SER A 146 -12.74 10.78 19.77
C SER A 146 -13.11 11.05 18.32
N GLY A 147 -12.28 10.58 17.39
CA GLY A 147 -12.47 10.71 15.96
C GLY A 147 -11.40 9.96 15.19
N GLN A 148 -11.63 9.71 13.91
CA GLN A 148 -10.65 9.08 13.02
C GLN A 148 -10.43 9.99 11.83
N GLY A 149 -9.21 10.07 11.29
CA GLY A 149 -8.95 10.98 10.17
C GLY A 149 -9.76 10.67 8.90
N TYR A 150 -10.17 9.40 8.71
CA TYR A 150 -11.08 8.96 7.65
C TYR A 150 -12.57 8.99 8.00
N LYS A 151 -12.92 9.46 9.22
CA LYS A 151 -14.31 9.70 9.64
C LYS A 151 -14.32 10.77 10.73
N GLN A 152 -14.23 12.02 10.31
CA GLN A 152 -14.08 13.17 11.19
C GLN A 152 -15.45 13.56 11.77
N PRO A 153 -15.58 13.78 13.09
CA PRO A 153 -16.86 14.02 13.76
C PRO A 153 -17.33 15.49 13.63
N PHE A 154 -17.17 16.09 12.44
CA PHE A 154 -17.48 17.49 12.17
C PHE A 154 -18.29 17.64 10.89
N GLY A 155 -19.03 18.75 10.80
CA GLY A 155 -19.74 19.14 9.60
C GLY A 155 -18.80 19.53 8.45
N ASP A 156 -19.40 19.78 7.29
CA ASP A 156 -18.67 20.24 6.11
C ASP A 156 -18.15 21.66 6.34
N GLU A 157 -17.04 22.01 5.68
CA GLU A 157 -16.50 23.38 5.61
C GLU A 157 -16.41 24.07 6.99
N THR A 158 -15.91 23.32 7.97
CA THR A 158 -15.87 23.75 9.37
C THR A 158 -14.57 24.46 9.72
N PHE A 159 -13.43 23.99 9.23
CA PHE A 159 -12.12 24.45 9.69
C PHE A 159 -11.47 25.39 8.67
N ASP A 160 -10.83 26.46 9.17
CA ASP A 160 -9.99 27.33 8.35
C ASP A 160 -8.66 26.64 8.05
N ILE A 161 -8.17 25.83 9.00
CA ILE A 161 -6.89 25.13 8.91
C ILE A 161 -7.03 23.70 9.42
N ILE A 162 -6.47 22.74 8.69
CA ILE A 162 -6.29 21.36 9.13
C ILE A 162 -4.80 21.06 9.20
N PHE A 163 -4.34 20.61 10.37
CA PHE A 163 -2.95 20.26 10.65
C PHE A 163 -2.80 18.75 10.87
N SER A 164 -1.79 18.14 10.27
CA SER A 164 -1.39 16.75 10.52
C SER A 164 0.11 16.66 10.78
N GLY A 165 0.49 16.65 12.06
CA GLY A 165 1.89 16.71 12.50
C GLY A 165 2.58 15.35 12.65
N GLY A 166 1.86 14.33 13.13
CA GLY A 166 2.49 13.10 13.63
C GLY A 166 2.97 12.08 12.59
N GLY A 167 2.98 12.40 11.28
CA GLY A 167 3.26 11.41 10.24
C GLY A 167 2.30 10.22 10.26
N MET A 168 1.06 10.44 10.73
CA MET A 168 0.04 9.38 10.83
C MET A 168 -0.72 9.19 9.53
N MET A 169 -0.74 10.20 8.66
CA MET A 169 -1.44 10.13 7.37
C MET A 169 -0.87 9.03 6.48
N GLU A 170 0.45 8.94 6.34
CA GLU A 170 1.14 7.87 5.58
C GLU A 170 0.89 6.45 6.11
N LYS A 171 0.41 6.31 7.35
CA LYS A 171 0.11 5.03 8.01
C LYS A 171 -1.38 4.64 7.91
N SER A 172 -2.22 5.53 7.39
CA SER A 172 -3.66 5.26 7.24
C SER A 172 -3.90 4.15 6.22
N VAL A 173 -4.70 3.15 6.61
CA VAL A 173 -5.17 2.07 5.72
C VAL A 173 -6.23 2.58 4.73
N LYS A 174 -6.95 3.65 5.11
CA LYS A 174 -8.03 4.25 4.31
C LYS A 174 -7.64 5.65 3.85
N LEU A 175 -6.51 5.77 3.16
CA LEU A 175 -5.96 7.07 2.78
C LEU A 175 -6.92 7.86 1.86
N GLY A 176 -7.64 7.18 0.96
CA GLY A 176 -8.66 7.82 0.12
C GLY A 176 -9.77 8.50 0.93
N ASP A 177 -10.35 7.78 1.89
CA ASP A 177 -11.39 8.30 2.79
C ASP A 177 -10.83 9.42 3.70
N PHE A 178 -9.58 9.28 4.17
CA PHE A 178 -8.88 10.30 4.96
C PHE A 178 -8.74 11.62 4.20
N VAL A 179 -8.30 11.55 2.94
CA VAL A 179 -8.16 12.72 2.06
C VAL A 179 -9.54 13.34 1.75
N ALA A 180 -10.56 12.50 1.52
CA ALA A 180 -11.92 12.98 1.30
C ALA A 180 -12.49 13.72 2.50
N GLU A 181 -12.25 13.22 3.72
CA GLU A 181 -12.69 13.89 4.95
C GLU A 181 -11.96 15.22 5.18
N ILE A 182 -10.65 15.32 4.91
CA ILE A 182 -9.94 16.61 4.91
C ILE A 182 -10.61 17.57 3.94
N ALA A 183 -10.86 17.12 2.70
CA ALA A 183 -11.47 17.96 1.68
C ALA A 183 -12.89 18.40 2.07
N ARG A 184 -13.64 17.57 2.80
CA ARG A 184 -14.99 17.85 3.28
C ARG A 184 -15.01 18.87 4.41
N THR A 185 -14.16 18.71 5.43
CA THR A 185 -14.20 19.54 6.64
C THR A 185 -13.40 20.85 6.52
N LEU A 186 -12.47 20.95 5.57
CA LEU A 186 -11.74 22.18 5.28
C LEU A 186 -12.62 23.18 4.50
N LYS A 187 -12.64 24.46 4.91
CA LYS A 187 -13.34 25.53 4.17
C LYS A 187 -12.69 25.81 2.81
N PRO A 188 -13.45 26.34 1.82
CA PRO A 188 -12.86 26.97 0.65
C PRO A 188 -11.82 28.01 1.06
N GLU A 189 -10.70 28.08 0.33
CA GLU A 189 -9.52 28.90 0.66
C GLU A 189 -8.82 28.56 1.98
N GLY A 190 -9.29 27.55 2.72
CA GLY A 190 -8.64 27.03 3.92
C GLY A 190 -7.31 26.32 3.62
N LEU A 191 -6.47 26.21 4.64
CA LEU A 191 -5.13 25.61 4.52
C LEU A 191 -5.06 24.21 5.12
N LEU A 192 -4.43 23.31 4.38
CA LEU A 192 -3.98 22.02 4.85
C LEU A 192 -2.47 22.09 5.09
N VAL A 193 -2.03 21.75 6.30
CA VAL A 193 -0.61 21.67 6.66
C VAL A 193 -0.31 20.23 7.08
N VAL A 194 0.60 19.58 6.37
CA VAL A 194 1.00 18.19 6.63
C VAL A 194 2.49 18.11 6.87
N HIS A 195 2.87 17.42 7.94
CA HIS A 195 4.23 16.99 8.22
C HIS A 195 4.36 15.51 7.86
N THR A 196 5.32 15.18 6.99
CA THR A 196 5.60 13.80 6.58
C THR A 196 7.09 13.47 6.66
N GLY A 197 7.41 12.20 6.94
CA GLY A 197 8.78 11.69 6.92
C GLY A 197 9.31 11.43 5.50
N SER A 198 8.45 11.49 4.48
CA SER A 198 8.82 11.18 3.09
C SER A 198 9.73 12.22 2.46
N LYS A 199 10.80 11.76 1.80
CA LYS A 199 11.87 12.61 1.28
C LYS A 199 11.94 12.67 -0.24
N ASP A 200 11.51 11.62 -0.92
CA ASP A 200 11.73 11.48 -2.35
C ASP A 200 10.66 12.18 -3.19
N THR A 201 11.00 12.41 -4.46
CA THR A 201 10.14 13.13 -5.39
C THR A 201 8.91 12.31 -5.79
N TYR A 202 8.94 10.98 -5.73
CA TYR A 202 7.81 10.14 -6.11
C TYR A 202 6.72 10.18 -5.04
N SER A 203 7.06 10.04 -3.76
CA SER A 203 6.11 10.20 -2.65
C SER A 203 5.54 11.61 -2.60
N PHE A 204 6.37 12.63 -2.81
CA PHE A 204 5.92 14.02 -2.87
C PHE A 204 4.87 14.27 -3.97
N ASN A 205 5.13 13.83 -5.21
CA ASN A 205 4.13 13.99 -6.29
C ASN A 205 2.89 13.12 -6.06
N SER A 206 3.06 11.91 -5.52
CA SER A 206 1.92 11.05 -5.16
C SER A 206 1.03 11.70 -4.09
N PHE A 207 1.63 12.40 -3.12
CA PHE A 207 0.89 13.19 -2.12
C PHE A 207 0.07 14.30 -2.79
N LEU A 208 0.67 15.08 -3.70
CA LEU A 208 -0.05 16.15 -4.40
C LEU A 208 -1.23 15.61 -5.21
N ASP A 209 -1.06 14.46 -5.87
CA ASP A 209 -2.10 13.83 -6.70
C ASP A 209 -3.33 13.37 -5.90
N LEU A 210 -3.18 13.12 -4.59
CA LEU A 210 -4.31 12.79 -3.71
C LEU A 210 -5.28 13.98 -3.55
N PHE A 211 -4.76 15.20 -3.47
CA PHE A 211 -5.54 16.40 -3.16
C PHE A 211 -5.90 17.22 -4.41
N ASN A 212 -6.83 16.71 -5.23
CA ASN A 212 -7.37 17.46 -6.38
C ASN A 212 -8.11 18.75 -6.01
N CYS A 213 -8.55 18.88 -4.76
CA CYS A 213 -9.26 20.07 -4.27
C CYS A 213 -8.31 21.16 -3.76
N CYS A 214 -6.99 20.90 -3.72
CA CYS A 214 -6.02 21.83 -3.15
C CYS A 214 -4.90 22.17 -4.14
N LYS A 215 -4.35 23.38 -3.99
CA LYS A 215 -3.12 23.83 -4.67
C LYS A 215 -1.97 23.86 -3.68
N LEU A 216 -0.77 23.50 -4.14
CA LEU A 216 0.44 23.64 -3.33
C LEU A 216 0.75 25.12 -3.10
N VAL A 217 1.05 25.49 -1.85
CA VAL A 217 1.44 26.85 -1.46
C VAL A 217 2.93 26.90 -1.14
N LYS A 218 3.39 26.03 -0.22
CA LYS A 218 4.75 26.05 0.29
C LYS A 218 5.21 24.64 0.65
N THR A 219 6.50 24.40 0.50
CA THR A 219 7.16 23.22 1.08
C THR A 219 8.44 23.64 1.77
N ARG A 220 8.76 23.02 2.91
CA ARG A 220 10.08 23.17 3.54
C ARG A 220 10.50 21.89 4.25
N ASN A 221 11.80 21.75 4.48
CA ASN A 221 12.37 20.68 5.28
C ASN A 221 12.67 21.22 6.68
N ILE A 222 12.36 20.44 7.70
CA ILE A 222 12.47 20.79 9.11
C ILE A 222 13.10 19.62 9.85
N ASP A 223 13.93 19.92 10.84
CA ASP A 223 14.47 18.91 11.74
C ASP A 223 13.37 18.40 12.68
N GLY A 224 13.33 17.07 12.82
CA GLY A 224 12.38 16.39 13.69
C GLY A 224 12.64 16.62 15.17
N PHE A 225 11.59 16.61 15.98
CA PHE A 225 11.73 16.71 17.44
C PHE A 225 11.94 15.35 18.13
N ASP A 226 11.66 14.22 17.47
CA ASP A 226 11.85 12.89 18.03
C ASP A 226 12.69 11.97 17.11
N SER A 227 13.17 10.86 17.68
CA SER A 227 13.97 9.88 16.95
C SER A 227 13.16 9.05 15.95
N LYS A 228 11.82 9.07 16.03
CA LYS A 228 10.93 8.33 15.12
C LYS A 228 10.69 9.10 13.83
N MET A 229 10.79 10.43 13.87
CA MET A 229 10.60 11.33 12.74
C MET A 229 11.69 12.40 12.75
N PRO A 230 12.98 12.03 12.62
CA PRO A 230 14.11 12.98 12.74
C PRO A 230 14.17 14.00 11.60
N PHE A 231 13.41 13.79 10.55
CA PHE A 231 13.26 14.71 9.42
C PHE A 231 11.78 14.84 9.09
N ILE A 232 11.37 16.08 8.87
CA ILE A 232 10.00 16.44 8.50
C ILE A 232 10.03 17.25 7.22
N ARG A 233 9.27 16.82 6.21
CA ARG A 233 8.86 17.67 5.10
C ARG A 233 7.50 18.27 5.44
N GLU A 234 7.46 19.58 5.61
CA GLU A 234 6.20 20.32 5.75
C GLU A 234 5.67 20.68 4.36
N ILE A 235 4.40 20.36 4.12
CA ILE A 235 3.67 20.67 2.91
C ILE A 235 2.45 21.48 3.28
N VAL A 236 2.35 22.71 2.75
CA VAL A 236 1.20 23.60 2.92
C VAL A 236 0.44 23.64 1.60
N MET A 237 -0.84 23.28 1.65
CA MET A 237 -1.76 23.34 0.53
C MET A 237 -2.97 24.22 0.85
N LYS A 238 -3.57 24.81 -0.17
CA LYS A 238 -4.78 25.65 -0.04
C LYS A 238 -5.93 25.05 -0.82
N LYS A 239 -7.07 24.83 -0.18
CA LYS A 239 -8.29 24.36 -0.84
C LYS A 239 -8.80 25.44 -1.79
N VAL A 240 -9.10 25.06 -3.03
CA VAL A 240 -9.61 26.00 -4.04
C VAL A 240 -11.12 26.15 -3.94
N ILE A 241 -11.62 27.32 -4.35
CA ILE A 241 -13.06 27.54 -4.59
C ILE A 241 -13.50 26.71 -5.82
N ARG A 242 -14.63 26.01 -5.70
CA ARG A 242 -15.22 25.22 -6.79
C ARG A 242 -15.92 26.14 -7.80
N ASP A 243 -15.17 26.82 -8.65
CA ASP A 243 -15.75 27.52 -9.81
C ASP A 243 -15.83 26.57 -11.01
N GLY A 244 -16.85 25.70 -11.04
CA GLY A 244 -17.45 25.05 -12.24
C GLY A 244 -16.60 24.28 -13.27
N ASN A 245 -15.29 24.51 -13.35
CA ASN A 245 -14.34 24.05 -14.34
C ASN A 245 -13.09 23.58 -13.59
N ILE A 246 -13.19 22.43 -12.92
CA ILE A 246 -11.99 21.74 -12.44
C ILE A 246 -11.37 21.05 -13.66
N GLU A 247 -10.66 21.83 -14.48
CA GLU A 247 -9.50 21.26 -15.15
C GLU A 247 -8.51 20.85 -14.06
N HIS A 248 -7.92 19.66 -14.21
CA HIS A 248 -6.99 19.05 -13.28
C HIS A 248 -6.02 20.08 -12.66
N ILE A 249 -6.22 20.40 -11.38
CA ILE A 249 -5.40 21.38 -10.64
C ILE A 249 -3.96 20.89 -10.45
N THR A 250 -3.71 19.59 -10.60
CA THR A 250 -2.37 19.07 -10.83
C THR A 250 -2.08 19.07 -12.33
N GLY A 251 -1.07 19.85 -12.75
CA GLY A 251 -0.52 19.86 -14.11
C GLY A 251 0.15 18.54 -14.53
N HIS A 252 -0.42 17.40 -14.14
CA HIS A 252 0.00 16.05 -14.47
C HIS A 252 -1.15 15.31 -15.17
N GLY A 253 -1.42 15.79 -16.38
CA GLY A 253 -1.76 14.91 -17.50
C GLY A 253 -3.19 14.44 -17.57
N VAL A 254 -4.13 15.36 -17.74
CA VAL A 254 -5.13 15.23 -18.83
C VAL A 254 -5.27 16.62 -19.45
N GLU A 255 -4.34 17.00 -20.33
CA GLU A 255 -4.77 17.84 -21.43
C GLU A 255 -5.82 17.03 -22.19
N LYS A 256 -7.03 17.57 -22.33
CA LYS A 256 -7.96 17.13 -23.37
C LYS A 256 -7.28 17.43 -24.71
N LEU A 257 -6.44 16.52 -25.19
CA LEU A 257 -6.08 16.49 -26.60
C LEU A 257 -7.31 16.03 -27.37
N GLY A 258 -8.04 17.01 -27.91
CA GLY A 258 -9.00 16.77 -28.97
C GLY A 258 -8.31 16.07 -30.14
N GLY A 259 -8.98 15.05 -30.68
CA GLY A 259 -8.68 14.44 -31.98
C GLY A 259 -7.43 13.56 -32.06
N ASN A 260 -7.64 12.25 -32.29
CA ASN A 260 -6.72 11.30 -32.95
C ASN A 260 -5.23 11.21 -32.55
N ALA A 261 -4.78 11.82 -31.44
CA ALA A 261 -3.46 11.59 -30.91
C ALA A 261 -3.43 10.26 -30.12
N VAL A 262 -2.54 9.34 -30.51
CA VAL A 262 -2.21 8.13 -29.73
C VAL A 262 -2.03 8.54 -28.27
N ARG A 263 -2.82 7.97 -27.35
CA ARG A 263 -2.86 8.33 -25.92
C ARG A 263 -1.57 7.89 -25.20
N LYS A 264 -0.46 8.56 -25.51
CA LYS A 264 0.84 8.30 -24.88
C LYS A 264 0.81 8.72 -23.42
N CYS A 265 1.43 7.92 -22.56
CA CYS A 265 1.58 8.27 -21.15
C CYS A 265 2.43 9.52 -21.00
N PHE A 266 1.96 10.49 -20.22
CA PHE A 266 2.82 11.56 -19.73
C PHE A 266 3.76 10.95 -18.68
N VAL A 267 5.08 11.02 -18.92
CA VAL A 267 6.10 10.47 -18.03
C VAL A 267 6.90 11.61 -17.41
N PRO A 268 6.61 11.98 -16.15
CA PRO A 268 7.37 13.01 -15.44
C PRO A 268 8.85 12.66 -15.30
N GLY A 269 9.70 13.68 -15.18
CA GLY A 269 11.15 13.51 -15.04
C GLY A 269 11.56 12.59 -13.89
N TYR A 270 10.88 12.65 -12.74
CA TYR A 270 11.19 11.79 -11.59
C TYR A 270 10.89 10.30 -11.87
N LYS A 271 9.84 9.98 -12.66
CA LYS A 271 9.58 8.60 -13.09
C LYS A 271 10.68 8.10 -14.03
N ARG A 272 11.15 8.94 -14.96
CA ARG A 272 12.29 8.60 -15.84
C ARG A 272 13.56 8.31 -15.05
N GLN A 273 13.86 9.12 -14.02
CA GLN A 273 15.00 8.89 -13.14
C GLN A 273 14.89 7.58 -12.35
N LEU A 274 13.70 7.18 -11.93
CA LEU A 274 13.49 5.89 -11.26
C LEU A 274 13.71 4.71 -12.22
N ILE A 275 13.24 4.82 -13.46
CA ILE A 275 13.45 3.77 -14.47
C ILE A 275 14.93 3.65 -14.85
N GLN A 276 15.68 4.75 -14.90
CA GLN A 276 17.12 4.72 -15.10
C GLN A 276 17.88 4.00 -13.98
N LYS A 277 17.32 3.98 -12.76
CA LYS A 277 17.90 3.25 -11.63
C LYS A 277 17.61 1.75 -11.68
N ALA A 278 16.66 1.28 -12.48
CA ALA A 278 16.27 -0.12 -12.60
C ALA A 278 17.44 -1.02 -13.03
N GLU A 279 17.28 -2.34 -12.91
CA GLU A 279 18.23 -3.29 -13.51
C GLU A 279 18.27 -3.13 -15.03
N HIS A 280 19.41 -3.44 -15.65
CA HIS A 280 19.53 -3.39 -17.12
C HIS A 280 18.62 -4.44 -17.76
N LEU A 281 18.04 -4.08 -18.92
CA LEU A 281 17.40 -5.08 -19.76
C LEU A 281 18.47 -6.01 -20.34
N ILE A 282 18.12 -7.28 -20.49
CA ILE A 282 18.94 -8.26 -21.20
C ILE A 282 18.75 -7.97 -22.69
N GLU A 283 19.79 -7.45 -23.34
CA GLU A 283 19.72 -7.00 -24.74
C GLU A 283 19.79 -8.16 -25.75
N GLU A 284 20.51 -9.22 -25.39
CA GLU A 284 20.74 -10.39 -26.24
C GLU A 284 19.97 -11.63 -25.76
N GLU A 285 19.55 -12.48 -26.70
CA GLU A 285 18.83 -13.71 -26.38
C GLU A 285 19.72 -14.62 -25.52
N PRO A 286 19.30 -14.97 -24.29
CA PRO A 286 20.14 -15.77 -23.41
C PRO A 286 20.23 -17.22 -23.91
N GLN A 287 21.43 -17.72 -24.16
CA GLN A 287 21.66 -19.13 -24.55
C GLN A 287 21.15 -20.13 -23.49
N LYS A 288 21.22 -19.73 -22.21
CA LYS A 288 20.66 -20.48 -21.07
C LYS A 288 19.67 -19.58 -20.32
N PRO A 289 18.41 -19.48 -20.76
CA PRO A 289 17.42 -18.54 -20.21
C PRO A 289 17.26 -18.68 -18.70
N TRP A 290 17.07 -19.90 -18.21
CA TRP A 290 16.85 -20.19 -16.79
C TRP A 290 17.98 -19.71 -15.86
N ILE A 291 19.25 -19.77 -16.29
CA ILE A 291 20.38 -19.29 -15.48
C ILE A 291 20.42 -17.76 -15.48
N THR A 292 20.27 -17.17 -16.66
CA THR A 292 20.33 -15.72 -16.85
C THR A 292 19.18 -15.03 -16.12
N LEU A 293 17.97 -15.57 -16.23
CA LEU A 293 16.77 -15.04 -15.58
C LEU A 293 16.83 -15.21 -14.06
N LYS A 294 17.34 -16.34 -13.54
CA LYS A 294 17.63 -16.49 -12.11
C LYS A 294 18.62 -15.46 -11.58
N ARG A 295 19.64 -15.11 -12.38
CA ARG A 295 20.58 -14.03 -12.02
C ARG A 295 19.90 -12.67 -12.07
N ASN A 296 19.06 -12.43 -13.07
CA ASN A 296 18.31 -11.19 -13.21
C ASN A 296 17.38 -10.93 -12.02
N VAL A 297 16.63 -11.95 -11.58
CA VAL A 297 15.73 -11.85 -10.42
C VAL A 297 16.46 -11.41 -9.14
N LYS A 298 17.73 -11.79 -8.96
CA LYS A 298 18.54 -11.34 -7.80
C LYS A 298 18.92 -9.85 -7.88
N ASN A 299 18.95 -9.28 -9.08
CA ASN A 299 19.34 -7.90 -9.33
C ASN A 299 18.14 -6.96 -9.53
N MET A 300 16.91 -7.49 -9.54
CA MET A 300 15.69 -6.71 -9.73
C MET A 300 15.55 -5.63 -8.66
N LYS A 301 15.32 -4.40 -9.12
CA LYS A 301 15.09 -3.25 -8.24
C LYS A 301 13.63 -2.89 -8.25
N TYR A 302 12.88 -3.53 -7.35
CA TYR A 302 11.46 -3.25 -7.11
C TYR A 302 11.24 -1.76 -6.80
N LEU A 303 10.16 -1.16 -7.30
CA LEU A 303 9.91 0.27 -7.08
C LEU A 303 9.89 0.67 -5.59
N PRO A 304 9.29 -0.11 -4.66
CA PRO A 304 9.27 0.25 -3.25
C PRO A 304 10.64 0.10 -2.55
N SER A 305 11.67 -0.37 -3.24
CA SER A 305 13.05 -0.30 -2.74
C SER A 305 13.77 0.98 -3.16
N MET A 306 13.20 1.73 -4.12
CA MET A 306 13.79 2.94 -4.71
C MET A 306 12.99 4.22 -4.39
N ALA A 307 11.72 4.09 -4.02
CA ALA A 307 10.81 5.20 -3.73
C ALA A 307 9.86 4.87 -2.58
N ASP A 308 9.43 5.87 -1.81
CA ASP A 308 8.37 5.73 -0.81
C ASP A 308 7.00 5.70 -1.49
N ILE A 309 6.27 4.60 -1.29
CA ILE A 309 4.96 4.38 -1.92
C ILE A 309 3.79 4.79 -1.02
N SER A 310 4.04 5.48 0.09
CA SER A 310 3.04 5.67 1.14
C SER A 310 1.81 6.47 0.76
N PHE A 311 1.94 7.39 -0.19
CA PHE A 311 0.85 8.29 -0.62
C PHE A 311 0.08 7.76 -1.82
N LYS A 312 -0.38 6.52 -1.71
CA LYS A 312 -1.21 5.84 -2.73
C LYS A 312 -2.54 5.44 -2.12
N GLN A 313 -3.61 5.59 -2.90
CA GLN A 313 -4.99 5.39 -2.43
C GLN A 313 -5.25 3.93 -2.09
N ARG A 314 -4.84 3.01 -2.98
CA ARG A 314 -4.85 1.56 -2.79
C ARG A 314 -3.58 0.96 -3.35
N TYR A 315 -3.29 -0.28 -2.95
CA TYR A 315 -2.18 -1.06 -3.45
C TYR A 315 -2.76 -2.32 -4.07
N ILE A 316 -2.51 -2.54 -5.35
CA ILE A 316 -3.20 -3.54 -6.15
C ILE A 316 -2.16 -4.41 -6.83
N TYR A 317 -2.35 -5.72 -6.73
CA TYR A 317 -1.57 -6.70 -7.48
C TYR A 317 -2.48 -7.44 -8.45
N ILE A 318 -2.09 -7.46 -9.73
CA ILE A 318 -2.83 -8.12 -10.80
C ILE A 318 -1.98 -9.23 -11.36
N ASP A 319 -2.45 -10.46 -11.26
CA ASP A 319 -1.77 -11.67 -11.70
C ASP A 319 -2.46 -12.21 -12.95
N VAL A 320 -1.92 -11.87 -14.12
CA VAL A 320 -2.49 -12.23 -15.43
C VAL A 320 -1.88 -13.57 -15.87
N GLY A 321 -2.71 -14.61 -15.92
CA GLY A 321 -2.26 -16.00 -16.05
C GLY A 321 -1.77 -16.55 -14.71
N ALA A 322 -2.60 -16.43 -13.68
CA ALA A 322 -2.23 -16.69 -12.30
C ALA A 322 -1.91 -18.17 -12.00
N ARG A 323 -2.47 -19.09 -12.79
CA ARG A 323 -2.37 -20.54 -12.65
C ARG A 323 -2.78 -21.00 -11.26
N SER A 324 -1.90 -21.68 -10.54
CA SER A 324 -2.18 -22.16 -9.18
C SER A 324 -1.87 -21.08 -8.15
N TYR A 325 -2.65 -21.01 -7.07
CA TYR A 325 -2.42 -20.03 -5.99
C TYR A 325 -1.00 -20.11 -5.41
N GLY A 326 -0.48 -21.34 -5.31
CA GLY A 326 0.87 -21.63 -4.84
C GLY A 326 1.96 -21.10 -5.78
N SER A 327 1.75 -21.21 -7.10
CA SER A 327 2.81 -20.95 -8.09
C SER A 327 3.08 -19.49 -8.36
N SER A 328 2.08 -18.61 -8.30
CA SER A 328 2.29 -17.19 -8.61
C SER A 328 2.26 -16.33 -7.34
N ILE A 329 1.15 -16.35 -6.59
CA ILE A 329 0.99 -15.48 -5.42
C ILE A 329 1.91 -15.90 -4.26
N VAL A 330 1.94 -17.18 -3.90
CA VAL A 330 2.71 -17.64 -2.72
C VAL A 330 4.19 -17.75 -3.01
N SER A 331 4.56 -18.21 -4.21
CA SER A 331 5.95 -18.57 -4.53
C SER A 331 6.89 -17.37 -4.60
N TRP A 332 6.41 -16.22 -5.07
CA TRP A 332 7.24 -15.04 -5.30
C TRP A 332 6.59 -13.77 -4.77
N PHE A 333 5.32 -13.48 -5.10
CA PHE A 333 4.72 -12.18 -4.77
C PHE A 333 4.70 -11.99 -3.25
N LYS A 334 4.16 -12.94 -2.49
CA LYS A 334 4.16 -12.89 -1.02
C LYS A 334 5.54 -12.94 -0.35
N LYS A 335 6.59 -13.31 -1.09
CA LYS A 335 7.97 -13.28 -0.60
C LYS A 335 8.63 -11.92 -0.81
N GLN A 336 8.20 -11.18 -1.83
CA GLN A 336 8.77 -9.88 -2.19
C GLN A 336 7.88 -8.71 -1.75
N TYR A 337 6.58 -8.95 -1.63
CA TYR A 337 5.51 -8.03 -1.24
C TYR A 337 4.69 -8.66 -0.11
N PRO A 338 4.05 -7.88 0.78
CA PRO A 338 3.99 -6.42 0.78
C PRO A 338 5.30 -5.73 1.19
N LYS A 339 5.57 -4.56 0.59
CA LYS A 339 6.68 -3.67 0.99
C LYS A 339 6.14 -2.44 1.72
N GLN A 340 6.98 -1.84 2.57
CA GLN A 340 6.64 -0.62 3.32
C GLN A 340 5.32 -0.73 4.13
N ASN A 341 5.03 -1.93 4.65
CA ASN A 341 3.84 -2.22 5.46
C ASN A 341 2.50 -1.90 4.78
N LYS A 342 2.40 -2.08 3.46
CA LYS A 342 1.16 -1.82 2.69
C LYS A 342 0.42 -3.09 2.36
N THR A 343 -0.88 -3.17 2.62
CA THR A 343 -1.70 -4.33 2.24
C THR A 343 -2.15 -4.22 0.79
N PHE A 344 -2.05 -5.30 0.03
CA PHE A 344 -2.43 -5.35 -1.38
C PHE A 344 -3.77 -6.06 -1.59
N ASP A 345 -4.63 -5.48 -2.41
CA ASP A 345 -5.77 -6.15 -3.02
C ASP A 345 -5.28 -6.97 -4.21
N ILE A 346 -5.54 -8.27 -4.23
CA ILE A 346 -5.01 -9.17 -5.26
C ILE A 346 -6.13 -9.59 -6.23
N TYR A 347 -5.89 -9.40 -7.52
CA TYR A 347 -6.72 -9.93 -8.60
C TYR A 347 -5.97 -11.05 -9.32
N ALA A 348 -6.50 -12.27 -9.29
CA ALA A 348 -5.97 -13.41 -10.02
C ALA A 348 -6.82 -13.64 -11.27
N ILE A 349 -6.25 -13.53 -12.46
CA ILE A 349 -6.93 -13.78 -13.73
C ILE A 349 -6.49 -15.16 -14.23
N GLU A 350 -7.43 -16.09 -14.29
CA GLU A 350 -7.16 -17.48 -14.65
C GLU A 350 -8.33 -18.10 -15.43
N ALA A 351 -8.06 -18.56 -16.64
CA ALA A 351 -9.07 -19.11 -17.55
C ALA A 351 -9.31 -20.62 -17.33
N ASP A 352 -8.27 -21.36 -16.92
CA ASP A 352 -8.35 -22.81 -16.70
C ASP A 352 -9.06 -23.11 -15.36
N LYS A 353 -10.24 -23.72 -15.50
CA LYS A 353 -11.14 -24.07 -14.39
C LYS A 353 -10.48 -24.99 -13.36
N THR A 354 -9.46 -25.75 -13.75
CA THR A 354 -8.75 -26.67 -12.84
C THR A 354 -8.09 -25.96 -11.66
N PHE A 355 -7.79 -24.66 -11.79
CA PHE A 355 -7.17 -23.89 -10.72
C PHE A 355 -8.16 -23.09 -9.86
N HIS A 356 -9.41 -22.90 -10.30
CA HIS A 356 -10.36 -21.97 -9.68
C HIS A 356 -10.65 -22.29 -8.20
N GLU A 357 -10.80 -23.58 -7.86
CA GLU A 357 -11.07 -24.00 -6.48
C GLU A 357 -9.94 -23.62 -5.50
N GLN A 358 -8.71 -23.40 -5.99
CA GLN A 358 -7.60 -22.97 -5.14
C GLN A 358 -7.76 -21.53 -4.61
N TYR A 359 -8.59 -20.71 -5.26
CA TYR A 359 -8.78 -19.30 -4.93
C TYR A 359 -10.04 -19.04 -4.08
N LYS A 360 -11.04 -19.92 -4.11
CA LYS A 360 -12.39 -19.73 -3.52
C LYS A 360 -12.42 -19.32 -2.05
N TYR A 361 -11.44 -19.75 -1.26
CA TYR A 361 -11.36 -19.49 0.17
C TYR A 361 -10.17 -18.60 0.58
N LYS A 362 -9.53 -17.92 -0.38
CA LYS A 362 -8.36 -17.08 -0.12
C LYS A 362 -8.80 -15.64 0.17
N LYS A 363 -8.75 -15.26 1.45
CA LYS A 363 -9.02 -13.88 1.88
C LYS A 363 -8.09 -12.90 1.18
N GLY A 364 -8.63 -11.77 0.72
CA GLY A 364 -7.88 -10.70 0.05
C GLY A 364 -7.50 -11.01 -1.40
N VAL A 365 -8.09 -12.05 -2.01
CA VAL A 365 -7.84 -12.43 -3.40
C VAL A 365 -9.16 -12.54 -4.14
N THR A 366 -9.28 -11.82 -5.25
CA THR A 366 -10.43 -11.88 -6.17
C THR A 366 -10.03 -12.68 -7.40
N LEU A 367 -10.68 -13.82 -7.63
CA LEU A 367 -10.52 -14.59 -8.86
C LEU A 367 -11.39 -13.97 -9.97
N LEU A 368 -10.79 -13.74 -11.12
CA LEU A 368 -11.45 -13.44 -12.38
C LEU A 368 -11.33 -14.70 -13.27
N PRO A 369 -12.39 -15.53 -13.36
CA PRO A 369 -12.36 -16.83 -14.02
C PRO A 369 -12.48 -16.69 -15.55
N TYR A 370 -11.66 -15.84 -16.14
CA TYR A 370 -11.68 -15.43 -17.54
C TYR A 370 -10.27 -15.35 -18.10
N ALA A 371 -10.14 -15.42 -19.42
CA ALA A 371 -8.90 -15.08 -20.11
C ALA A 371 -8.80 -13.56 -20.29
N ALA A 372 -7.67 -12.96 -19.86
CA ALA A 372 -7.36 -11.59 -20.26
C ALA A 372 -7.23 -11.53 -21.78
N TRP A 373 -7.98 -10.65 -22.42
CA TRP A 373 -8.02 -10.53 -23.87
C TRP A 373 -8.21 -9.09 -24.34
N VAL A 374 -8.16 -8.88 -25.66
CA VAL A 374 -8.29 -7.54 -26.27
C VAL A 374 -9.73 -7.05 -26.40
N ARG A 375 -10.71 -7.95 -26.23
CA ARG A 375 -12.16 -7.66 -26.27
C ARG A 375 -12.95 -8.77 -25.58
N ASN A 376 -14.22 -8.51 -25.29
CA ASN A 376 -15.13 -9.53 -24.79
C ASN A 376 -15.53 -10.48 -25.92
N GLU A 377 -15.03 -11.71 -25.91
CA GLU A 377 -15.42 -12.75 -26.86
C GLU A 377 -15.20 -14.15 -26.30
N THR A 378 -15.82 -15.15 -26.92
CA THR A 378 -15.50 -16.54 -26.64
C THR A 378 -14.20 -16.92 -27.33
N LEU A 379 -13.33 -17.60 -26.58
CA LEU A 379 -12.04 -18.08 -27.04
C LEU A 379 -11.94 -19.60 -26.86
N PHE A 380 -10.90 -20.18 -27.44
CA PHE A 380 -10.59 -21.59 -27.31
C PHE A 380 -9.25 -21.76 -26.61
N PHE A 381 -9.20 -22.66 -25.64
CA PHE A 381 -8.02 -22.97 -24.85
C PHE A 381 -7.46 -24.32 -25.28
N GLU A 382 -6.31 -24.32 -25.94
CA GLU A 382 -5.63 -25.52 -26.42
C GLU A 382 -4.56 -25.95 -25.42
N ILE A 383 -4.64 -27.20 -24.94
CA ILE A 383 -3.65 -27.75 -24.01
C ILE A 383 -2.73 -28.69 -24.78
N ASN A 384 -1.53 -28.21 -25.06
CA ASN A 384 -0.50 -29.07 -25.66
C ASN A 384 0.01 -30.05 -24.60
N GLN A 385 -0.22 -31.36 -24.81
CA GLN A 385 0.49 -32.40 -24.08
C GLN A 385 1.90 -32.50 -24.68
N GLU A 386 2.93 -32.02 -23.97
CA GLU A 386 4.30 -32.22 -24.42
C GLU A 386 4.62 -33.74 -24.44
N PRO A 387 5.10 -34.30 -25.57
CA PRO A 387 5.46 -35.69 -25.63
C PRO A 387 6.89 -35.85 -25.08
N SER A 388 7.05 -36.03 -23.77
CA SER A 388 8.36 -36.39 -23.19
C SER A 388 8.24 -37.15 -21.87
N HIS A 389 8.51 -38.45 -21.98
CA HIS A 389 8.92 -39.42 -20.97
C HIS A 389 7.89 -39.95 -19.94
N LYS A 390 7.81 -41.28 -19.96
CA LYS A 390 6.93 -42.17 -19.19
C LYS A 390 6.92 -41.88 -17.69
N LYS A 391 5.71 -41.87 -17.13
CA LYS A 391 5.33 -42.13 -15.72
C LYS A 391 6.07 -41.32 -14.65
N LEU A 392 5.60 -40.10 -14.41
CA LEU A 392 5.50 -39.49 -13.07
C LEU A 392 4.40 -38.41 -13.15
N GLU A 393 3.52 -38.40 -12.14
CA GLU A 393 2.31 -37.57 -11.92
C GLU A 393 1.82 -36.66 -13.07
N LYS A 394 0.64 -36.99 -13.62
CA LYS A 394 -0.04 -36.26 -14.72
C LYS A 394 -0.31 -34.79 -14.36
N GLY A 395 0.64 -33.90 -14.65
CA GLY A 395 0.38 -32.46 -14.74
C GLY A 395 -0.25 -32.12 -16.09
N ARG A 396 -1.38 -31.39 -16.10
CA ARG A 396 -1.98 -30.80 -17.32
C ARG A 396 -1.00 -29.75 -17.88
N GLY A 397 -0.79 -29.76 -19.20
CA GLY A 397 0.14 -28.85 -19.89
C GLY A 397 -0.28 -27.37 -19.80
N MET A 398 0.62 -26.45 -20.16
CA MET A 398 0.29 -25.02 -20.23
C MET A 398 -0.60 -24.77 -21.44
N GLY A 399 -1.82 -24.27 -21.21
CA GLY A 399 -2.77 -24.06 -22.29
C GLY A 399 -2.62 -22.68 -22.94
N ARG A 400 -3.00 -22.60 -24.21
CA ARG A 400 -2.86 -21.41 -25.05
C ARG A 400 -4.20 -20.96 -25.59
N ILE A 401 -4.41 -19.64 -25.59
CA ILE A 401 -5.58 -19.01 -26.18
C ILE A 401 -5.44 -18.97 -27.70
N GLN A 402 -6.48 -19.41 -28.41
CA GLN A 402 -6.62 -19.27 -29.87
C GLN A 402 -7.89 -18.48 -30.19
N PRO A 403 -7.81 -17.47 -31.09
CA PRO A 403 -8.99 -16.76 -31.57
C PRO A 403 -9.81 -17.63 -32.54
N PHE A 404 -11.12 -17.38 -32.61
CA PHE A 404 -12.09 -18.15 -33.42
C PHE A 404 -11.68 -18.32 -34.89
N GLN A 405 -11.00 -17.34 -35.48
CA GLN A 405 -10.62 -17.35 -36.90
C GLN A 405 -9.53 -18.38 -37.24
N SER A 406 -8.74 -18.83 -36.26
CA SER A 406 -7.62 -19.77 -36.49
C SER A 406 -8.05 -21.24 -36.65
N LEU A 407 -9.29 -21.59 -36.29
CA LEU A 407 -9.81 -22.97 -36.44
C LEU A 407 -10.22 -23.33 -37.87
N GLY A 408 -10.37 -22.35 -38.77
CA GLY A 408 -10.78 -22.58 -40.16
C GLY A 408 -9.72 -23.24 -41.05
N SER A 409 -8.48 -23.42 -40.56
CA SER A 409 -7.33 -23.86 -41.38
C SER A 409 -6.62 -25.12 -40.88
N TYR A 410 -7.13 -25.79 -39.83
CA TYR A 410 -6.60 -27.08 -39.36
C TYR A 410 -7.69 -28.15 -39.47
N SER A 411 -7.56 -28.97 -40.50
CA SER A 411 -8.28 -30.24 -40.64
C SER A 411 -8.09 -31.11 -39.40
N SER A 412 -9.20 -31.45 -38.75
CA SER A 412 -9.53 -32.67 -37.99
C SER A 412 -8.46 -33.76 -37.75
N SER A 413 -7.26 -33.45 -37.25
CA SER A 413 -6.25 -34.49 -36.98
C SER A 413 -5.26 -34.19 -35.84
N SER A 414 -5.62 -33.37 -34.85
CA SER A 414 -4.86 -33.27 -33.60
C SER A 414 -5.80 -33.33 -32.40
N SER A 415 -5.74 -34.43 -31.68
CA SER A 415 -6.50 -34.78 -30.47
C SER A 415 -6.06 -33.95 -29.26
N GLY A 416 -6.18 -32.62 -29.34
CA GLY A 416 -6.06 -31.73 -28.19
C GLY A 416 -7.44 -31.46 -27.59
N ASP A 417 -7.59 -31.57 -26.27
CA ASP A 417 -8.79 -31.08 -25.58
C ASP A 417 -8.83 -29.56 -25.76
N VAL A 418 -9.79 -29.08 -26.55
CA VAL A 418 -10.02 -27.65 -26.77
C VAL A 418 -11.17 -27.20 -25.87
N ASP A 419 -10.86 -26.51 -24.78
CA ASP A 419 -11.87 -25.99 -23.86
C ASP A 419 -12.40 -24.64 -24.34
N LYS A 420 -13.72 -24.49 -24.39
CA LYS A 420 -14.37 -23.18 -24.63
C LYS A 420 -14.23 -22.32 -23.37
N ILE A 421 -13.55 -21.19 -23.51
CA ILE A 421 -13.31 -20.22 -22.43
C ILE A 421 -13.83 -18.84 -22.80
N GLN A 422 -14.04 -17.99 -21.80
CA GLN A 422 -14.51 -16.63 -22.01
C GLN A 422 -13.34 -15.65 -21.85
N GLY A 423 -13.08 -14.88 -22.91
CA GLY A 423 -12.19 -13.73 -22.88
C GLY A 423 -12.93 -12.46 -22.46
N PHE A 424 -12.23 -11.55 -21.79
CA PHE A 424 -12.73 -10.22 -21.48
C PHE A 424 -11.74 -9.14 -21.91
N ASP A 425 -12.25 -7.93 -22.22
CA ASP A 425 -11.40 -6.76 -22.51
C ASP A 425 -10.64 -6.36 -21.25
N PHE A 426 -9.39 -6.77 -21.18
CA PHE A 426 -8.52 -6.52 -20.03
C PHE A 426 -8.24 -5.03 -19.85
N ALA A 427 -8.11 -4.28 -20.94
CA ALA A 427 -7.80 -2.86 -20.89
C ALA A 427 -8.99 -2.04 -20.33
N GLU A 428 -10.21 -2.33 -20.78
CA GLU A 428 -11.40 -1.68 -20.24
C GLU A 428 -11.67 -2.09 -18.78
N TRP A 429 -11.48 -3.36 -18.44
CA TRP A 429 -11.57 -3.80 -17.04
C TRP A 429 -10.56 -3.06 -16.14
N LEU A 430 -9.30 -2.94 -16.57
CA LEU A 430 -8.27 -2.23 -15.81
C LEU A 430 -8.68 -0.77 -15.56
N LYS A 431 -9.12 -0.06 -16.61
CA LYS A 431 -9.59 1.33 -16.51
C LYS A 431 -10.81 1.50 -15.60
N SER A 432 -11.67 0.50 -15.50
CA SER A 432 -12.83 0.52 -14.60
C SER A 432 -12.49 0.19 -13.15
N THR A 433 -11.36 -0.50 -12.92
CA THR A 433 -10.99 -1.05 -11.61
C THR A 433 -9.99 -0.17 -10.86
N VAL A 434 -9.03 0.42 -11.58
CA VAL A 434 -7.91 1.17 -10.99
C VAL A 434 -7.88 2.62 -11.46
N SER A 435 -7.24 3.48 -10.67
CA SER A 435 -7.03 4.89 -10.96
C SER A 435 -5.55 5.25 -10.90
N LYS A 436 -5.17 6.41 -11.42
CA LYS A 436 -3.78 6.92 -11.36
C LYS A 436 -3.24 7.11 -9.93
N ARG A 437 -4.13 7.17 -8.93
CA ARG A 437 -3.79 7.32 -7.50
C ARG A 437 -3.52 5.99 -6.81
N ASP A 438 -3.86 4.88 -7.45
CA ASP A 438 -3.54 3.56 -6.95
C ASP A 438 -2.06 3.24 -7.23
N TYR A 439 -1.52 2.28 -6.50
CA TYR A 439 -0.24 1.65 -6.76
C TYR A 439 -0.48 0.29 -7.40
N VAL A 440 -0.14 0.11 -8.66
CA VAL A 440 -0.50 -1.10 -9.42
C VAL A 440 0.75 -1.87 -9.83
N VAL A 441 0.85 -3.09 -9.32
CA VAL A 441 1.85 -4.10 -9.70
C VAL A 441 1.17 -5.17 -10.53
N MET A 442 1.71 -5.51 -11.69
CA MET A 442 1.16 -6.55 -12.55
C MET A 442 2.19 -7.62 -12.87
N LYS A 443 1.83 -8.90 -12.73
CA LYS A 443 2.54 -10.00 -13.40
C LYS A 443 1.75 -10.43 -14.62
N MET A 444 2.44 -10.70 -15.73
CA MET A 444 1.83 -11.24 -16.94
C MET A 444 2.64 -12.43 -17.47
N ASP A 445 1.95 -13.54 -17.63
CA ASP A 445 2.45 -14.82 -18.11
C ASP A 445 1.28 -15.56 -18.78
N VAL A 446 1.12 -15.36 -20.08
CA VAL A 446 -0.14 -15.66 -20.81
C VAL A 446 0.11 -16.38 -22.14
N GLU A 447 1.19 -17.17 -22.18
CA GLU A 447 1.48 -18.15 -23.22
C GLU A 447 1.43 -17.59 -24.66
N GLY A 448 1.94 -16.37 -24.88
CA GLY A 448 2.10 -15.78 -26.21
C GLY A 448 1.15 -14.63 -26.53
N THR A 449 0.10 -14.43 -25.73
CA THR A 449 -0.88 -13.35 -25.92
C THR A 449 -0.39 -11.99 -25.40
N GLU A 450 0.85 -11.92 -24.88
CA GLU A 450 1.49 -10.66 -24.49
C GLU A 450 1.57 -9.68 -25.67
N PHE A 451 1.73 -10.21 -26.89
CA PHE A 451 1.82 -9.44 -28.12
C PHE A 451 0.48 -8.88 -28.62
N ASP A 452 -0.64 -9.28 -28.02
CA ASP A 452 -1.96 -8.71 -28.26
C ASP A 452 -2.33 -7.75 -27.12
N LEU A 453 -2.11 -8.20 -25.88
CA LEU A 453 -2.47 -7.46 -24.67
C LEU A 453 -1.64 -6.20 -24.46
N ILE A 454 -0.30 -6.28 -24.54
CA ILE A 454 0.55 -5.11 -24.29
C ILE A 454 0.28 -4.00 -25.31
N PRO A 455 0.20 -4.25 -26.64
CA PRO A 455 -0.19 -3.22 -27.60
C PRO A 455 -1.58 -2.64 -27.33
N ARG A 456 -2.56 -3.46 -26.93
CA ARG A 456 -3.90 -2.99 -26.55
C ARG A 456 -3.87 -2.05 -25.35
N LEU A 457 -3.03 -2.33 -24.34
CA LEU A 457 -2.85 -1.44 -23.19
C LEU A 457 -2.23 -0.10 -23.60
N PHE A 458 -1.32 -0.09 -24.58
CA PHE A 458 -0.79 1.14 -25.17
C PHE A 458 -1.84 1.92 -25.95
N GLU A 459 -2.57 1.25 -26.84
CA GLU A 459 -3.60 1.86 -27.70
C GLU A 459 -4.68 2.57 -26.87
N THR A 460 -5.15 1.91 -25.82
CA THR A 460 -6.22 2.42 -24.94
C THR A 460 -5.74 3.47 -23.93
N GLY A 461 -4.43 3.55 -23.70
CA GLY A 461 -3.80 4.33 -22.62
C GLY A 461 -3.92 3.67 -21.23
N ALA A 462 -4.47 2.46 -21.14
CA ALA A 462 -4.60 1.72 -19.88
C ALA A 462 -3.22 1.39 -19.25
N ILE A 463 -2.16 1.29 -20.08
CA ILE A 463 -0.80 1.04 -19.60
C ILE A 463 -0.30 2.11 -18.62
N CYS A 464 -0.81 3.34 -18.69
CA CYS A 464 -0.41 4.45 -17.82
C CYS A 464 -0.91 4.30 -16.38
N LEU A 465 -1.78 3.32 -16.12
CA LEU A 465 -2.31 3.00 -14.79
C LEU A 465 -1.42 2.01 -14.03
N ILE A 466 -0.40 1.45 -14.68
CA ILE A 466 0.46 0.41 -14.12
C ILE A 466 1.80 1.04 -13.72
N ASP A 467 2.22 0.85 -12.47
CA ASP A 467 3.50 1.38 -11.97
C ASP A 467 4.65 0.39 -12.20
N GLU A 468 4.42 -0.92 -11.98
CA GLU A 468 5.43 -1.98 -12.07
C GLU A 468 4.90 -3.24 -12.76
N ILE A 469 5.67 -3.80 -13.71
CA ILE A 469 5.29 -5.00 -14.48
C ILE A 469 6.38 -6.09 -14.39
N PHE A 470 5.96 -7.32 -14.09
CA PHE A 470 6.74 -8.54 -14.25
C PHE A 470 6.22 -9.30 -15.46
N LEU A 471 6.93 -9.22 -16.58
CA LEU A 471 6.46 -9.77 -17.84
C LEU A 471 7.32 -10.97 -18.26
N GLU A 472 6.71 -12.14 -18.31
CA GLU A 472 7.27 -13.29 -19.03
C GLU A 472 6.85 -13.16 -20.50
N CYS A 473 7.83 -13.00 -21.38
CA CYS A 473 7.57 -12.92 -22.81
C CYS A 473 7.86 -14.26 -23.50
N HIS A 474 6.88 -14.73 -24.26
CA HIS A 474 6.89 -16.00 -24.95
C HIS A 474 7.33 -15.84 -26.42
N TYR A 475 8.44 -16.48 -26.79
CA TYR A 475 9.07 -16.37 -28.12
C TYR A 475 9.69 -17.70 -28.54
N ASN A 476 10.12 -17.80 -29.81
CA ASN A 476 10.73 -18.98 -30.42
C ASN A 476 12.15 -19.28 -29.91
N ARG A 477 12.23 -19.73 -28.65
CA ARG A 477 13.47 -20.11 -27.95
C ARG A 477 14.21 -21.27 -28.62
N TRP A 478 15.53 -21.32 -28.43
CA TRP A 478 16.34 -22.49 -28.75
C TRP A 478 15.92 -23.71 -27.94
N GLN A 479 15.81 -24.87 -28.60
CA GLN A 479 15.42 -26.12 -27.94
C GLN A 479 16.59 -26.69 -27.13
N LYS A 480 16.31 -27.16 -25.92
CA LYS A 480 17.33 -27.76 -25.05
C LYS A 480 17.79 -29.14 -25.54
N CYS A 481 16.88 -29.91 -26.14
CA CYS A 481 17.18 -31.26 -26.66
C CYS A 481 18.05 -31.25 -27.91
N CYS A 482 17.96 -30.17 -28.69
CA CYS A 482 18.19 -30.22 -30.13
C CYS A 482 18.95 -28.95 -30.54
N PRO A 483 20.31 -28.96 -30.42
CA PRO A 483 21.13 -27.79 -30.74
C PRO A 483 20.91 -27.30 -32.17
N GLY A 484 20.71 -25.99 -32.34
CA GLY A 484 20.44 -25.38 -33.66
C GLY A 484 18.95 -25.37 -34.05
N GLU A 485 18.08 -26.06 -33.30
CA GLU A 485 16.64 -26.03 -33.54
C GLU A 485 15.93 -25.04 -32.61
N ARG A 486 14.91 -24.35 -33.14
CA ARG A 486 14.04 -23.46 -32.39
C ARG A 486 12.70 -24.13 -32.12
N THR A 487 12.04 -23.76 -31.02
CA THR A 487 10.65 -24.17 -30.81
C THR A 487 9.76 -23.48 -31.82
N THR A 488 8.82 -24.25 -32.39
CA THR A 488 7.76 -23.74 -33.26
C THR A 488 6.53 -23.28 -32.47
N LYS A 489 6.53 -23.47 -31.13
CA LYS A 489 5.41 -23.13 -30.25
C LYS A 489 5.02 -21.66 -30.39
N TYR A 490 5.97 -20.75 -30.52
CA TYR A 490 5.72 -19.32 -30.69
C TYR A 490 6.35 -18.84 -31.99
N GLN A 491 5.71 -17.90 -32.68
CA GLN A 491 6.24 -17.31 -33.92
C GLN A 491 7.11 -16.08 -33.66
N LYS A 492 6.97 -15.48 -32.48
CA LYS A 492 7.63 -14.22 -32.12
C LYS A 492 9.09 -14.46 -31.78
N THR A 493 9.93 -13.46 -32.00
CA THR A 493 11.37 -13.49 -31.75
C THR A 493 11.75 -12.79 -30.45
N TYR A 494 12.93 -13.10 -29.91
CA TYR A 494 13.46 -12.39 -28.75
C TYR A 494 13.54 -10.88 -28.95
N LYS A 495 13.95 -10.44 -30.16
CA LYS A 495 14.00 -9.01 -30.52
C LYS A 495 12.64 -8.31 -30.39
N GLN A 496 11.54 -9.02 -30.67
CA GLN A 496 10.20 -8.49 -30.48
C GLN A 496 9.84 -8.39 -28.99
N CYS A 497 10.24 -9.35 -28.14
CA CYS A 497 10.12 -9.22 -26.69
C CYS A 497 10.92 -8.03 -26.16
N PHE A 498 12.17 -7.86 -26.60
CA PHE A 498 13.02 -6.73 -26.21
C PHE A 498 12.38 -5.38 -26.55
N ARG A 499 11.73 -5.28 -27.72
CA ARG A 499 10.94 -4.09 -28.10
C ARG A 499 9.77 -3.81 -27.16
N LEU A 500 9.07 -4.84 -26.67
CA LEU A 500 8.02 -4.66 -25.67
C LEU A 500 8.60 -4.11 -24.35
N PHE A 501 9.70 -4.70 -23.85
CA PHE A 501 10.33 -4.24 -22.61
C PHE A 501 10.82 -2.80 -22.70
N THR A 502 11.47 -2.42 -23.81
CA THR A 502 11.94 -1.05 -24.04
C THR A 502 10.77 -0.07 -24.16
N SER A 503 9.72 -0.41 -24.91
CA SER A 503 8.52 0.43 -25.04
C SER A 503 7.83 0.68 -23.69
N LEU A 504 7.79 -0.33 -22.81
CA LEU A 504 7.25 -0.20 -21.44
C LEU A 504 8.07 0.78 -20.59
N ARG A 505 9.40 0.71 -20.65
CA ARG A 505 10.28 1.66 -19.94
C ARG A 505 10.14 3.08 -20.49
N GLU A 506 10.06 3.23 -21.81
CA GLU A 506 9.85 4.53 -22.46
C GLU A 506 8.52 5.18 -22.07
N SER A 507 7.47 4.37 -21.81
CA SER A 507 6.18 4.85 -21.35
C SER A 507 6.07 5.09 -19.85
N GLY A 508 7.17 5.00 -19.11
CA GLY A 508 7.17 5.30 -17.69
C GLY A 508 6.78 4.14 -16.78
N VAL A 509 6.72 2.91 -17.30
CA VAL A 509 6.39 1.70 -16.53
C VAL A 509 7.68 0.97 -16.16
N LEU A 510 7.84 0.64 -14.87
CA LEU A 510 8.97 -0.15 -14.41
C LEU A 510 8.76 -1.62 -14.78
N VAL A 511 9.36 -2.08 -15.87
CA VAL A 511 9.27 -3.49 -16.29
C VAL A 511 10.50 -4.31 -15.91
N HIS A 512 10.21 -5.51 -15.42
CA HIS A 512 11.12 -6.57 -15.03
C HIS A 512 10.93 -7.78 -15.97
N GLN A 513 12.03 -8.28 -16.56
CA GLN A 513 12.02 -9.48 -17.39
C GLN A 513 11.85 -10.74 -16.52
N TRP A 514 10.69 -11.40 -16.64
CA TRP A 514 10.27 -12.55 -15.82
C TRP A 514 10.36 -13.89 -16.57
N TRP A 515 10.23 -15.02 -15.85
CA TRP A 515 10.40 -16.40 -16.33
C TRP A 515 9.63 -17.44 -15.52
#